data_AF-A0A8S8YJ33-F1
#
_entry.id   AF-A0A8S8YJ33-F1
#
_cell.length_a   1.000
_cell.length_b   1.000
_cell.length_c   1.000
_cell.angle_alpha   90.00
_cell.angle_beta   90.00
_cell.angle_gamma   90.00
#
_symmetry.space_group_name_H-M   'P 1'
#
loop_
_entity.id
_entity.type
_entity.pdbx_description
1 polymer ?
#
loop_
_entity_poly.entity_id
_entity_poly.type
_entity_poly.pdbx_seq_one_letter_code
_entity_poly.pdbx_strand_id
1 'polypeptide(L)'
;MEIAWAGNADVMVHGEGVVRQIARTLLDERSDELTALGRDLDLVARYADNPYPRIRYDEAIETLQGMGVEIEWGQDLDYSKEKFPHSGL
;
A
#
# COMPACT_ATOMS: atom_id res chain seq x y z
N MET A 1 14.07 -6.02 -3.52
CA MET A 1 14.24 -6.11 -4.98
C MET A 1 15.29 -5.08 -5.32
N GLU A 2 16.39 -5.52 -5.89
CA GLU A 2 17.48 -4.61 -6.26
C GLU A 2 17.59 -4.61 -7.78
N ILE A 3 17.77 -3.43 -8.36
CA ILE A 3 17.87 -3.25 -9.82
C ILE A 3 19.09 -2.39 -10.09
N ALA A 4 20.07 -2.95 -10.82
CA ALA A 4 21.30 -2.23 -11.13
C ALA A 4 21.01 -0.96 -11.95
N TRP A 5 21.65 0.15 -11.58
CA TRP A 5 21.53 1.45 -12.26
C TRP A 5 20.15 2.12 -12.18
N ALA A 6 19.25 1.61 -11.35
CA ALA A 6 17.91 2.16 -11.17
C ALA A 6 17.85 3.16 -10.01
N GLY A 7 17.03 4.19 -10.14
CA GLY A 7 16.71 5.11 -9.05
C GLY A 7 15.59 4.59 -8.15
N ASN A 8 15.34 5.28 -7.03
CA ASN A 8 14.26 4.90 -6.12
C ASN A 8 12.87 4.91 -6.80
N ALA A 9 12.63 5.85 -7.73
CA ALA A 9 11.39 5.91 -8.48
C ALA A 9 11.14 4.66 -9.33
N ASP A 10 12.19 4.15 -9.98
CA ASP A 10 12.12 2.94 -10.80
C ASP A 10 11.83 1.71 -9.95
N VAL A 11 12.49 1.59 -8.79
CA VAL A 11 12.26 0.50 -7.82
C VAL A 11 10.83 0.53 -7.30
N MET A 12 10.29 1.72 -6.96
CA MET A 12 8.89 1.85 -6.52
C MET A 12 7.90 1.44 -7.62
N VAL A 13 8.13 1.85 -8.87
CA VAL A 13 7.29 1.44 -10.01
C VAL A 13 7.34 -0.07 -10.21
N HIS A 14 8.52 -0.68 -10.14
CA HIS A 14 8.65 -2.12 -10.32
C HIS A 14 8.02 -2.90 -9.17
N GLY A 15 8.20 -2.45 -7.92
CA GLY A 15 7.57 -3.02 -6.73
C GLY A 15 6.04 -2.98 -6.81
N GLU A 16 5.46 -1.84 -7.18
CA GLU A 16 4.02 -1.69 -7.41
C GLU A 16 3.52 -2.67 -8.49
N GLY A 17 4.26 -2.78 -9.60
CA GLY A 17 3.94 -3.70 -10.69
C GLY A 17 3.90 -5.16 -10.24
N VAL A 18 4.81 -5.59 -9.37
CA VAL A 18 4.81 -6.95 -8.82
C VAL A 18 3.56 -7.23 -7.98
N VAL A 19 3.18 -6.33 -7.07
CA VAL A 19 2.00 -6.54 -6.22
C VAL A 19 0.72 -6.57 -7.08
N ARG A 20 0.60 -5.67 -8.04
CA ARG A 20 -0.53 -5.66 -8.99
C ARG A 20 -0.64 -6.94 -9.79
N GLN A 21 0.49 -7.45 -10.30
CA GLN A 21 0.51 -8.69 -11.06
C GLN A 21 0.06 -9.87 -10.19
N ILE A 22 0.54 -9.94 -8.94
CA ILE A 22 0.11 -10.97 -7.99
C ILE A 22 -1.40 -10.87 -7.73
N ALA A 23 -1.93 -9.67 -7.48
CA ALA A 23 -3.35 -9.46 -7.27
C ALA A 23 -4.19 -9.88 -8.49
N ARG A 24 -3.73 -9.56 -9.70
CA ARG A 24 -4.38 -10.02 -10.94
C ARG A 24 -4.37 -11.54 -11.04
N THR A 25 -3.22 -12.17 -10.86
CA THR A 25 -3.11 -13.64 -10.94
C THR A 25 -3.97 -14.34 -9.89
N LEU A 26 -4.11 -13.77 -8.68
CA LEU A 26 -5.02 -14.30 -7.67
C LEU A 26 -6.49 -14.24 -8.11
N LEU A 27 -6.92 -13.17 -8.76
CA LEU A 27 -8.28 -13.05 -9.30
C LEU A 27 -8.49 -14.02 -10.48
N ASP A 28 -7.51 -14.12 -11.38
CA ASP A 28 -7.63 -14.95 -12.58
C ASP A 28 -7.61 -16.45 -12.25
N GLU A 29 -6.78 -16.87 -11.30
CA GLU A 29 -6.51 -18.30 -11.05
C GLU A 29 -7.10 -18.84 -9.74
N ARG A 30 -7.47 -17.96 -8.78
CA ARG A 30 -7.82 -18.35 -7.41
C ARG A 30 -9.07 -17.66 -6.84
N SER A 31 -9.95 -17.12 -7.71
CA SER A 31 -11.18 -16.45 -7.27
C SER A 31 -12.10 -17.36 -6.45
N ASP A 32 -12.18 -18.65 -6.80
CA ASP A 32 -13.02 -19.62 -6.08
C ASP A 32 -12.51 -19.84 -4.66
N GLU A 33 -11.20 -20.02 -4.46
CA GLU A 33 -10.60 -20.15 -3.14
C GLU A 33 -10.71 -18.86 -2.32
N LEU A 34 -10.52 -17.70 -2.94
CA LEU A 34 -10.71 -16.40 -2.28
C LEU A 34 -12.15 -16.24 -1.79
N THR A 35 -13.13 -16.59 -2.62
CA THR A 35 -14.55 -16.55 -2.27
C THR A 35 -14.88 -17.54 -1.16
N ALA A 36 -14.34 -18.77 -1.22
CA ALA A 36 -14.53 -19.78 -0.18
C ALA A 36 -13.96 -19.35 1.19
N LEU A 37 -12.88 -18.56 1.19
CA LEU A 37 -12.31 -17.94 2.40
C LEU A 37 -13.04 -16.66 2.85
N GLY A 38 -14.12 -16.28 2.16
CA GLY A 38 -14.90 -15.08 2.46
C GLY A 38 -14.16 -13.78 2.15
N ARG A 39 -13.24 -13.78 1.17
CA ARG A 39 -12.53 -12.57 0.75
C ARG A 39 -13.35 -11.78 -0.26
N ASP A 40 -13.25 -10.46 -0.14
CA ASP A 40 -13.86 -9.52 -1.06
C ASP A 40 -12.99 -9.40 -2.33
N LEU A 41 -13.50 -9.92 -3.45
CA LEU A 41 -12.81 -9.88 -4.74
C LEU A 41 -12.69 -8.45 -5.29
N ASP A 42 -13.65 -7.57 -4.99
CA ASP A 42 -13.59 -6.18 -5.45
C ASP A 42 -12.47 -5.41 -4.74
N LEU A 43 -12.25 -5.71 -3.46
CA LEU A 43 -11.10 -5.18 -2.73
C LEU A 43 -9.78 -5.67 -3.34
N VAL A 44 -9.67 -6.95 -3.70
CA VAL A 44 -8.48 -7.49 -4.36
C VAL A 44 -8.28 -6.84 -5.75
N ALA A 45 -9.35 -6.63 -6.50
CA ALA A 45 -9.33 -5.96 -7.81
C ALA A 45 -8.77 -4.54 -7.72
N ARG A 46 -9.11 -3.79 -6.66
CA ARG A 46 -8.53 -2.45 -6.44
C ARG A 46 -7.00 -2.47 -6.36
N TYR A 47 -6.40 -3.50 -5.74
CA TYR A 47 -4.94 -3.64 -5.69
C TYR A 47 -4.32 -4.02 -7.03
N ALA A 48 -5.06 -4.67 -7.93
CA ALA A 48 -4.60 -4.99 -9.28
C ALA A 48 -4.70 -3.78 -10.22
N ASP A 49 -5.80 -3.02 -10.14
CA ASP A 49 -6.18 -2.02 -11.14
C ASP A 49 -5.69 -0.60 -10.83
N ASN A 50 -5.64 -0.19 -9.57
CA ASN A 50 -5.42 1.23 -9.23
C ASN A 50 -3.97 1.58 -8.89
N PRO A 51 -3.50 2.78 -9.28
CA PRO A 51 -2.21 3.31 -8.83
C PRO A 51 -2.16 3.41 -7.33
N TYR A 52 -1.01 3.02 -6.77
CA TYR A 52 -0.84 3.09 -5.32
C TYR A 52 -0.54 4.54 -4.93
N PRO A 53 -1.21 5.05 -3.88
CA PRO A 53 -0.94 6.38 -3.39
C PRO A 53 0.52 6.49 -2.95
N ARG A 54 1.16 7.60 -3.31
CA ARG A 54 2.51 7.93 -2.89
C ARG A 54 2.44 9.19 -2.07
N ILE A 55 2.93 9.10 -0.84
CA ILE A 55 3.05 10.23 0.07
C ILE A 55 4.51 10.43 0.43
N ARG A 56 4.90 11.68 0.66
CA ARG A 56 6.15 12.03 1.32
C ARG A 56 5.99 11.78 2.81
N TYR A 57 7.11 11.52 3.46
CA TYR A 57 7.15 11.38 4.92
C TYR A 57 6.60 12.64 5.60
N ASP A 58 6.98 13.82 5.11
CA ASP A 58 6.49 15.11 5.62
C ASP A 58 4.96 15.20 5.55
N GLU A 59 4.36 14.83 4.42
CA GLU A 59 2.90 14.80 4.23
C GLU A 59 2.21 13.81 5.19
N ALA A 60 2.85 12.66 5.45
CA ALA A 60 2.34 11.67 6.40
C ALA A 60 2.34 12.22 7.84
N ILE A 61 3.41 12.93 8.24
CA ILE A 61 3.52 13.57 9.56
C ILE A 61 2.46 14.66 9.71
N GLU A 62 2.32 15.54 8.72
CA GLU A 62 1.31 16.60 8.72
C GLU A 62 -0.11 16.03 8.83
N THR A 63 -0.39 14.95 8.08
CA THR A 63 -1.70 14.27 8.12
C THR A 63 -1.98 13.71 9.52
N LEU A 64 -1.02 13.02 10.14
CA LEU A 64 -1.16 12.43 11.47
C LEU A 64 -1.33 13.49 12.56
N GLN A 65 -0.54 14.56 12.51
CA GLN A 65 -0.68 15.70 13.43
C GLN A 65 -2.04 16.37 13.27
N GLY A 66 -2.53 16.53 12.03
CA GLY A 66 -3.87 17.04 11.75
C GLY A 66 -5.00 16.16 12.30
N MET A 67 -4.76 14.87 12.47
CA MET A 67 -5.68 13.91 13.11
C MET A 67 -5.54 13.88 14.65
N GLY A 68 -4.67 14.72 15.22
CA GLY A 68 -4.43 14.78 16.67
C GLY A 68 -3.48 13.68 17.19
N VAL A 69 -2.74 13.01 16.32
CA VAL A 69 -1.71 12.05 16.71
C VAL A 69 -0.46 12.80 17.14
N GLU A 70 0.02 12.56 18.36
CA GLU A 70 1.31 13.08 18.82
C GLU A 70 2.46 12.34 18.13
N ILE A 71 3.04 12.97 17.12
CA ILE A 71 4.25 12.52 16.42
C ILE A 71 5.10 13.71 16.01
N GLU A 72 6.41 13.56 16.10
CA GLU A 72 7.39 14.55 15.66
C GLU A 72 8.10 14.11 14.37
N TRP A 73 8.56 15.07 13.58
CA TRP A 73 9.35 14.79 12.39
C TRP A 73 10.66 14.09 12.78
N GLY A 74 11.02 13.03 12.04
CA GLY A 74 12.17 12.18 12.31
C GLY A 74 11.86 10.98 13.22
N GLN A 75 10.64 10.89 13.76
CA GLN A 75 10.18 9.69 14.45
C GLN A 75 9.70 8.62 13.46
N ASP A 76 9.90 7.36 13.82
CA ASP A 76 9.40 6.24 13.04
C ASP A 76 7.87 6.16 13.09
N LEU A 77 7.27 5.68 12.00
CA LEU A 77 5.84 5.38 11.94
C LEU A 77 5.62 3.98 12.53
N ASP A 78 5.49 3.88 13.85
CA ASP A 78 5.22 2.60 14.50
C ASP A 78 3.81 2.06 14.13
N TYR A 79 3.54 0.80 14.47
CA TYR A 79 2.28 0.10 14.16
C TYR A 79 1.01 0.92 14.45
N SER A 80 0.98 1.66 15.56
CA SER A 80 -0.19 2.48 15.88
C SER A 80 -0.39 3.56 14.81
N LYS A 81 0.69 4.20 14.38
CA LYS A 81 0.70 5.29 13.41
C LYS A 81 0.56 4.82 11.96
N GLU A 82 0.95 3.59 11.63
CA GLU A 82 0.72 2.98 10.31
C GLU A 82 -0.73 2.54 10.09
N LYS A 83 -1.40 2.10 11.17
CA LYS A 83 -2.79 1.64 11.13
C LYS A 83 -3.77 2.80 10.97
N PHE A 84 -3.51 3.93 11.61
CA PHE A 84 -4.38 5.12 11.56
C PHE A 84 -4.70 5.62 10.13
N PRO A 85 -3.72 5.76 9.21
CA PRO A 85 -3.94 6.15 7.81
C PRO A 85 -4.95 5.28 7.06
N HIS A 86 -5.10 4.00 7.45
CA HIS A 86 -5.97 3.04 6.79
C HIS A 86 -7.40 3.02 7.35
N SER A 87 -7.65 3.70 8.49
CA SER A 87 -8.96 3.76 9.14
C SER A 87 -9.77 5.03 8.84
N GLY A 88 -9.16 6.02 8.17
CA GLY A 88 -9.76 7.33 7.89
C GLY A 88 -10.04 7.65 6.42
N LEU A 89 -9.82 6.69 5.52
CA LEU A 89 -10.10 6.78 4.07
C LEU A 89 -11.08 5.69 3.63
#